data_AF-A0A358XT37-F1
#
_entry.id   AF-A0A358XT37-F1
#
_cell.length_a   1.000
_cell.length_b   1.000
_cell.length_c   1.000
_cell.angle_alpha   90.00
_cell.angle_beta   90.00
_cell.angle_gamma   90.00
#
_symmetry.space_group_name_H-M   'P 1'
#
loop_
_entity.id
_entity.type
_entity.pdbx_description
1 polymer ?
#
loop_
_entity_poly.entity_id
_entity_poly.type
_entity_poly.pdbx_seq_one_letter_code
_entity_poly.pdbx_strand_id
1 'polypeptide(L)' 'KFPKLAGQSWYADLIRRDNVILSPHVAGWTFESYYKLSEVAADKIIAFLAS' A
#
# COMPACT_ATOMS: atom_id res chain seq x y z
N LYS A 1 -2.47 -13.30 -7.36
CA LYS A 1 -2.04 -11.88 -7.50
C LYS A 1 -3.19 -11.16 -8.21
N PHE A 2 -3.63 -9.99 -7.73
CA PHE A 2 -4.67 -9.15 -8.36
C PHE A 2 -4.60 -9.22 -9.90
N PRO A 3 -5.73 -9.14 -10.63
CA PRO A 3 -5.72 -9.29 -12.09
C PRO A 3 -4.58 -8.47 -12.69
N LYS A 4 -3.80 -9.07 -13.61
CA LYS A 4 -2.68 -8.37 -14.25
C LYS A 4 -3.22 -7.06 -14.80
N LEU A 5 -2.81 -5.93 -14.22
CA LEU A 5 -3.34 -4.61 -14.57
C LEU A 5 -3.24 -4.33 -16.08
N ALA A 6 -2.20 -4.86 -16.73
CA ALA A 6 -2.01 -4.82 -18.17
C ALA A 6 -3.13 -5.46 -19.00
N GLY A 7 -3.92 -6.39 -18.44
CA GLY A 7 -5.06 -7.02 -19.11
C GLY A 7 -6.37 -6.25 -18.98
N GLN A 8 -6.35 -5.11 -18.28
CA GLN A 8 -7.54 -4.29 -18.04
C GLN A 8 -7.56 -3.11 -19.02
N SER A 9 -8.64 -3.00 -19.80
CA SER A 9 -8.79 -1.93 -20.82
C SER A 9 -8.70 -0.52 -20.23
N TRP A 10 -9.21 -0.33 -19.00
CA TRP A 10 -9.17 0.93 -18.28
C TRP A 10 -7.77 1.32 -17.81
N TYR A 11 -6.87 0.36 -17.55
CA TYR A 11 -5.56 0.66 -16.97
C TYR A 11 -4.67 1.37 -17.98
N ALA A 12 -4.65 0.88 -19.22
CA ALA A 12 -3.95 1.54 -20.32
C ALA A 12 -4.51 2.93 -20.63
N ASP A 13 -5.82 3.13 -20.43
CA ASP A 13 -6.45 4.45 -20.58
C ASP A 13 -5.98 5.43 -19.51
N LEU A 14 -5.98 5.03 -18.23
CA LEU A 14 -5.54 5.88 -17.12
C LEU A 14 -4.07 6.29 -17.24
N ILE A 15 -3.18 5.41 -17.71
CA ILE A 15 -1.75 5.71 -17.89
C ILE A 15 -1.52 6.84 -18.91
N ARG A 16 -2.38 6.98 -19.92
CA ARG A 16 -2.21 7.97 -21.00
C ARG A 16 -2.76 9.36 -20.69
N ARG A 17 -3.44 9.53 -19.56
CA ARG A 17 -4.12 10.79 -19.23
C ARG A 17 -3.16 11.74 -18.50
N ASP A 18 -2.99 12.95 -19.03
CA ASP A 18 -2.10 13.98 -18.45
C ASP A 18 -2.52 14.44 -17.04
N ASN A 19 -3.80 14.27 -16.70
CA ASN A 19 -4.35 14.61 -15.39
C ASN A 19 -4.37 13.42 -14.40
N VAL A 20 -3.64 12.33 -14.71
CA VAL A 20 -3.57 11.13 -13.86
C VAL A 20 -2.12 10.84 -13.50
N ILE A 21 -1.86 10.63 -12.21
CA ILE A 21 -0.58 10.14 -11.69
C ILE A 21 -0.83 8.85 -10.91
N LEU A 22 -0.10 7.79 -11.28
CA LEU A 22 -0.16 6.48 -10.61
C LEU A 22 1.10 6.29 -9.74
N SER A 23 0.94 5.67 -8.59
CA SER A 23 2.06 5.29 -7.72
C SER A 23 1.91 3.84 -7.26
N PRO A 24 3.00 3.07 -7.11
CA PRO A 24 2.94 1.64 -6.82
C PRO A 24 2.68 1.38 -5.32
N HIS A 25 1.50 1.75 -4.81
CA HIS A 25 1.09 1.54 -3.41
C HIS A 25 2.12 2.07 -2.38
N VAL A 26 2.55 3.32 -2.58
CA VAL A 26 3.59 3.97 -1.76
C VAL A 26 3.02 5.06 -0.84
N ALA A 27 1.70 5.21 -0.77
CA ALA A 27 1.05 6.29 -0.01
C ALA A 27 1.40 6.30 1.50
N GLY A 28 1.88 5.17 2.04
CA GLY A 28 2.34 5.04 3.43
C GLY A 28 3.86 5.01 3.61
N TRP A 29 4.67 5.28 2.58
CA TRP A 29 6.14 5.20 2.67
C TRP A 29 6.74 6.49 3.25
N THR A 30 6.40 6.77 4.51
CA THR A 30 6.99 7.85 5.31
C THR A 30 7.68 7.25 6.53
N PHE A 31 8.71 7.91 7.04
CA PHE A 31 9.43 7.45 8.24
C PHE A 31 8.48 7.27 9.43
N GLU A 32 7.55 8.21 9.60
CA GLU A 32 6.52 8.21 10.63
C GLU A 32 5.55 7.04 10.48
N SER A 33 5.15 6.72 9.25
CA SER A 33 4.26 5.57 8.99
C SER A 33 4.96 4.24 9.23
N TYR A 34 6.22 4.09 8.83
CA TYR A 34 7.02 2.90 9.14
C TYR A 34 7.12 2.66 10.64
N TYR A 35 7.37 3.72 11.42
CA TYR A 35 7.40 3.64 12.88
C TYR A 35 6.06 3.20 13.47
N LYS A 36 4.96 3.89 13.14
CA LYS A 36 3.62 3.60 13.66
C LYS A 36 3.12 2.20 13.31
N LEU A 37 3.42 1.73 12.09
CA LEU A 37 3.07 0.36 11.68
C LEU A 37 3.83 -0.67 12.51
N SER A 38 5.11 -0.41 12.80
CA SER A 38 5.94 -1.30 13.61
C SER A 38 5.50 -1.31 15.08
N GLU A 39 5.12 -0.16 15.62
CA GLU A 39 4.55 -0.01 16.97
C GLU A 39 3.27 -0.85 17.13
N VAL A 40 2.29 -0.66 16.24
CA VAL A 40 1.03 -1.43 16.27
C VAL A 40 1.27 -2.93 16.10
N ALA A 41 2.25 -3.33 15.29
CA ALA A 41 2.62 -4.74 15.14
C ALA A 41 3.21 -5.31 16.43
N ALA A 42 4.13 -4.57 17.07
CA ALA A 42 4.73 -4.97 18.35
C ALA A 42 3.67 -5.10 19.45
N ASP A 43 2.78 -4.11 19.59
CA ASP A 43 1.71 -4.12 20.60
C ASP A 43 0.82 -5.36 20.47
N LYS A 44 0.46 -5.75 19.24
CA LYS A 44 -0.35 -6.94 18.99
C LYS A 44 0.38 -8.23 19.36
N ILE A 45 1.68 -8.31 19.06
CA ILE A 45 2.50 -9.48 19.42
C ILE A 45 2.61 -9.60 20.95
N ILE A 46 2.89 -8.49 21.63
CA ILE A 46 3.00 -8.45 23.10
C ILE A 46 1.67 -8.86 23.74
N ALA A 47 0.56 -8.28 23.29
CA ALA A 47 -0.77 -8.60 23.80
C ALA A 47 -1.12 -10.08 23.60
N PHE A 48 -0.77 -10.68 22.45
CA PHE A 48 -1.00 -12.10 22.18
C PHE A 48 -0.15 -13.03 23.06
N LEU A 49 1.08 -12.64 23.40
CA LEU A 49 1.96 -13.45 24.26
C LEU A 49 1.67 -13.30 25.75
N ALA A 50 1.00 -12.21 26.16
CA ALA A 50 0.61 -11.94 27.53
C ALA A 50 -0.74 -12.57 27.93
N SER A 51 -1.48 -13.12 26.96
CA SER A 51 -2.72 -13.90 27.17
C SER A 51 -2.44 -15.38 27.34
#